data_AF-A7TBZ8-F1
#
_entry.id   AF-A7TBZ8-F1
#
_cell.length_a   1.000
_cell.length_b   1.000
_cell.length_c   1.000
_cell.angle_alpha   90.00
_cell.angle_beta   90.00
_cell.angle_gamma   90.00
#
_symmetry.space_group_name_H-M   'P 1'
#
loop_
_entity.id
_entity.type
_entity.pdbx_description
1 polymer ?
#
loop_
_entity_poly.entity_id
_entity_poly.type
_entity_poly.pdbx_seq_one_letter_code
_entity_poly.pdbx_strand_id
1 'polypeptide(L)'
;AAEKALKAAQFSLDATNVRIHDLHMIASCLDDSTLSSLAVQLEGLVDHLITSHKSFSLFPPFLVTSPSLRGSNIECLPQCLKDTGIKNVENLLLVLAYCKHSDKFLKSLHGLPLLLTQDGMLRMFDEENPVFLTTHHTLTPRNASLFVHRNLFNIVFYEALSKSNVFKRFDIAAFAKLLPNNLERKYNVSDEFIEWDPISDNKNDLPSRGWLFDV
;
A
#
# COMPACT_ATOMS: atom_id res chain seq x y z
N ALA A 1 47.22 -19.41 -11.13
CA ALA A 1 46.89 -18.03 -10.69
C ALA A 1 46.01 -17.30 -11.71
N ALA A 2 46.35 -17.30 -13.00
CA ALA A 2 45.60 -16.63 -14.05
C ALA A 2 44.13 -17.09 -14.21
N GLU A 3 43.84 -18.40 -14.12
CA GLU A 3 42.47 -18.92 -14.28
C GLU A 3 41.51 -18.47 -13.16
N LYS A 4 42.01 -18.37 -11.92
CA LYS A 4 41.24 -17.82 -10.80
C LYS A 4 40.92 -16.33 -11.00
N ALA A 5 41.85 -15.57 -11.58
CA ALA A 5 41.64 -14.16 -11.91
C ALA A 5 40.63 -14.00 -13.05
N LEU A 6 40.65 -14.87 -14.06
CA LEU A 6 39.69 -14.85 -15.16
C LEU A 6 38.26 -15.19 -14.70
N LYS A 7 38.12 -16.20 -13.83
CA LYS A 7 36.83 -16.54 -13.22
C LYS A 7 36.31 -15.42 -12.32
N ALA A 8 37.18 -14.75 -11.56
CA ALA A 8 36.79 -13.59 -10.75
C ALA A 8 36.34 -12.39 -11.60
N ALA A 9 37.00 -12.14 -12.74
CA ALA A 9 36.61 -11.09 -13.68
C ALA A 9 35.27 -11.40 -14.37
N GLN A 10 35.05 -12.66 -14.76
CA GLN A 10 33.77 -13.12 -15.32
C GLN A 10 32.63 -13.00 -14.29
N PHE A 11 32.87 -13.42 -13.04
CA PHE A 11 31.91 -13.24 -11.95
C PHE A 11 31.65 -11.77 -11.63
N SER A 12 32.63 -10.88 -11.78
CA SER A 12 32.45 -9.44 -11.62
C SER A 12 31.62 -8.84 -12.75
N LEU A 13 31.81 -9.29 -13.99
CA LEU A 13 31.03 -8.89 -15.17
C LEU A 13 29.58 -9.39 -15.07
N ASP A 14 29.38 -10.62 -14.61
CA ASP A 14 28.05 -11.22 -14.40
C ASP A 14 27.34 -10.64 -13.15
N ALA A 15 28.10 -10.21 -12.12
CA ALA A 15 27.56 -9.48 -10.97
C ALA A 15 27.16 -8.04 -11.33
N THR A 16 27.78 -7.42 -12.35
CA THR A 16 27.30 -6.17 -12.95
C THR A 16 26.17 -6.39 -13.95
N ASN A 17 25.97 -7.62 -14.41
CA ASN A 17 24.85 -8.05 -15.25
C ASN A 17 23.64 -8.50 -14.43
N VAL A 18 23.50 -7.97 -13.20
CA VAL A 18 22.18 -7.79 -12.60
C VAL A 18 21.42 -7.00 -13.65
N ARG A 19 20.44 -7.65 -14.29
CA ARG A 19 19.43 -6.99 -15.11
C ARG A 19 18.68 -6.04 -14.19
N ILE A 20 19.30 -4.89 -13.93
CA ILE A 20 18.58 -3.66 -13.71
C ILE A 20 17.91 -3.48 -15.06
N HIS A 21 16.68 -3.98 -15.12
CA HIS A 21 15.81 -3.64 -16.21
C HIS A 21 15.74 -2.13 -16.20
N ASP A 22 16.47 -1.51 -17.12
CA ASP A 22 16.43 -0.08 -17.38
C ASP A 22 14.95 0.22 -17.60
N LEU A 23 14.36 0.86 -16.60
CA LEU A 23 12.91 0.98 -16.50
C LEU A 23 12.40 1.78 -17.70
N HIS A 24 13.26 2.65 -18.23
CA HIS A 24 13.10 3.42 -19.44
C HIS A 24 13.08 2.54 -20.67
N MET A 25 13.97 1.54 -20.79
CA MET A 25 13.90 0.56 -21.88
C MET A 25 12.60 -0.25 -21.85
N ILE A 26 12.11 -0.62 -20.67
CA ILE A 26 10.82 -1.31 -20.54
C ILE A 26 9.66 -0.36 -20.86
N ALA A 27 9.71 0.85 -20.33
CA ALA A 27 8.66 1.85 -20.49
C ALA A 27 8.64 2.50 -21.87
N SER A 28 9.74 2.48 -22.63
CA SER A 28 9.84 2.93 -24.01
C SER A 28 9.35 1.87 -25.00
N CYS A 29 9.36 0.60 -24.59
CA CYS A 29 8.77 -0.51 -25.35
C CYS A 29 7.24 -0.63 -25.16
N LEU A 30 6.68 0.15 -24.22
CA LEU A 30 5.25 0.32 -24.03
C LEU A 30 4.93 1.70 -24.57
N ASP A 31 4.07 1.83 -25.59
CA ASP A 31 3.70 3.10 -26.23
C ASP A 31 2.87 4.02 -25.30
N ASP A 32 3.34 4.26 -24.09
CA ASP A 32 2.71 5.08 -23.08
C ASP A 32 3.71 6.15 -22.62
N SER A 33 3.53 7.34 -23.19
CA SER A 33 4.32 8.54 -22.91
C SER A 33 4.40 8.89 -21.41
N THR A 34 3.41 8.48 -20.62
CA THR A 34 3.36 8.71 -19.17
C THR A 34 4.32 7.78 -18.44
N LEU A 35 4.38 6.53 -18.88
CA LEU A 35 5.23 5.47 -18.33
C LEU A 35 6.69 5.71 -18.70
N SER A 36 6.96 6.09 -19.94
CA SER A 36 8.29 6.53 -20.39
C SER A 36 8.78 7.74 -19.58
N SER A 37 7.92 8.75 -19.38
CA SER A 37 8.28 9.92 -18.56
C SER A 37 8.54 9.55 -17.10
N LEU A 38 7.74 8.65 -16.52
CA LEU A 38 7.95 8.14 -15.16
C LEU A 38 9.26 7.37 -15.05
N ALA A 39 9.59 6.58 -16.06
CA ALA A 39 10.82 5.80 -16.10
C ALA A 39 12.07 6.66 -16.24
N VAL A 40 12.06 7.67 -17.13
CA VAL A 40 13.14 8.68 -17.21
C VAL A 40 13.31 9.40 -15.87
N GLN A 41 12.21 9.76 -15.21
CA GLN A 41 12.25 10.44 -13.92
C GLN A 41 12.82 9.53 -12.82
N LEU A 42 12.48 8.24 -12.86
CA LEU A 42 13.00 7.23 -11.93
C LEU A 42 14.50 6.98 -12.17
N GLU A 43 14.97 6.97 -13.41
CA GLU A 43 16.38 6.78 -13.77
C GLU A 43 17.28 7.98 -13.47
N GLY A 44 16.84 9.20 -13.81
CA GLY A 44 17.59 10.41 -13.45
C GLY A 44 17.74 10.60 -11.93
N LEU A 45 16.82 10.01 -11.16
CA LEU A 45 16.92 9.93 -9.70
C LEU A 45 17.96 8.90 -9.26
N VAL A 46 18.15 7.80 -10.00
CA VAL A 46 19.11 6.71 -9.72
C VAL A 46 20.57 7.17 -9.68
N ASP A 47 20.99 7.93 -10.69
CA ASP A 47 22.40 8.28 -10.85
C ASP A 47 22.94 9.25 -9.78
N HIS A 48 22.08 10.09 -9.20
CA HIS A 48 22.49 11.07 -8.20
C HIS A 48 22.64 10.52 -6.77
N LEU A 49 22.08 9.34 -6.47
CA LEU A 49 22.09 8.75 -5.11
C LEU A 49 23.28 7.83 -4.84
N ILE A 50 23.97 7.37 -5.89
CA ILE A 50 25.18 6.55 -5.78
C ILE A 50 26.35 7.36 -5.19
N THR A 51 26.32 8.69 -5.29
CA THR A 51 27.45 9.58 -4.97
C THR A 51 27.58 9.99 -3.49
N SER A 52 26.62 9.72 -2.59
CA SER A 52 26.62 10.28 -1.21
C SER A 52 26.87 9.31 -0.03
N HIS A 53 27.41 8.11 -0.30
CA HIS A 53 28.09 7.20 0.64
C HIS A 53 27.35 6.51 1.84
N LYS A 54 27.52 5.17 1.82
CA LYS A 54 27.65 4.15 2.89
C LYS A 54 26.38 3.54 3.55
N SER A 55 26.12 2.32 3.08
CA SER A 55 25.60 1.17 3.83
C SER A 55 24.12 1.18 4.24
N PHE A 56 23.24 1.02 3.25
CA PHE A 56 21.95 0.37 3.44
C PHE A 56 21.82 -0.75 2.40
N SER A 57 21.88 -1.99 2.87
CA SER A 57 21.62 -3.17 2.05
C SER A 57 20.12 -3.25 1.69
N LEU A 58 19.84 -3.20 0.38
CA LEU A 58 18.66 -3.78 -0.30
C LEU A 58 17.26 -3.23 0.06
N PHE A 59 16.93 -2.07 -0.52
CA PHE A 59 15.63 -1.65 -1.06
C PHE A 59 15.92 -0.37 -1.91
N PRO A 60 15.24 -0.04 -3.03
CA PRO A 60 15.61 1.15 -3.79
C PRO A 60 15.33 2.39 -2.92
N PRO A 61 16.34 3.19 -2.51
CA PRO A 61 16.15 4.32 -1.59
C PRO A 61 15.41 5.53 -2.22
N PHE A 62 14.90 5.37 -3.45
CA PHE A 62 14.42 6.46 -4.31
C PHE A 62 13.05 7.01 -3.95
N LEU A 63 12.20 6.24 -3.27
CA LEU A 63 10.87 6.72 -2.92
C LEU A 63 10.88 7.70 -1.73
N VAL A 64 11.95 7.75 -0.95
CA VAL A 64 12.00 8.54 0.30
C VAL A 64 12.74 9.88 0.13
N THR A 65 13.53 10.08 -0.94
CA THR A 65 14.43 11.25 -1.02
C THR A 65 14.37 12.09 -2.30
N SER A 66 13.47 11.79 -3.25
CA SER A 66 13.37 12.59 -4.49
C SER A 66 12.94 14.06 -4.21
N PRO A 67 13.57 15.07 -4.83
CA PRO A 67 13.15 16.46 -4.70
C PRO A 67 11.74 16.74 -5.28
N SER A 68 11.24 15.86 -6.14
CA SER A 68 9.85 15.89 -6.62
C SER A 68 8.84 15.34 -5.60
N LEU A 69 9.29 14.57 -4.60
CA LEU A 69 8.54 14.32 -3.35
C LEU A 69 8.84 15.37 -2.26
N ARG A 70 9.91 16.18 -2.37
CA ARG A 70 10.13 17.32 -1.45
C ARG A 70 9.18 18.49 -1.70
N GLY A 71 8.46 18.52 -2.82
CA GLY A 71 7.34 19.44 -3.02
C GLY A 71 6.02 18.97 -2.38
N SER A 72 5.95 17.72 -1.94
CA SER A 72 4.76 17.12 -1.33
C SER A 72 5.15 16.36 -0.07
N ASN A 73 5.43 17.13 0.98
CA ASN A 73 5.44 16.78 2.40
C ASN A 73 5.14 15.30 2.71
N ILE A 74 6.17 14.48 2.97
CA ILE A 74 5.99 13.22 3.72
C ILE A 74 5.38 13.53 5.11
N GLU A 75 5.51 14.78 5.59
CA GLU A 75 4.82 15.36 6.74
C GLU A 75 3.30 15.61 6.55
N CYS A 76 2.75 15.48 5.33
CA CYS A 76 1.32 15.74 5.05
C CYS A 76 0.47 14.48 4.90
N LEU A 77 1.04 13.29 5.13
CA LEU A 77 0.22 12.08 5.21
C LEU A 77 -0.56 12.08 6.54
N PRO A 78 -1.86 11.73 6.53
CA PRO A 78 -2.61 11.16 5.40
C PRO A 78 -3.10 12.18 4.36
N GLN A 79 -3.04 11.82 3.08
CA GLN A 79 -3.47 12.67 1.96
C GLN A 79 -4.38 11.91 0.98
N CYS A 80 -5.36 12.58 0.36
CA CYS A 80 -6.21 11.95 -0.66
C CYS A 80 -5.39 11.57 -1.89
N LEU A 81 -5.56 10.33 -2.38
CA LEU A 81 -4.75 9.77 -3.47
C LEU A 81 -4.68 10.68 -4.72
N LYS A 82 -5.83 11.29 -5.07
CA LYS A 82 -5.97 12.19 -6.22
C LYS A 82 -5.11 13.45 -6.14
N ASP A 83 -4.78 13.88 -4.92
CA ASP A 83 -4.00 15.09 -4.65
C ASP A 83 -2.49 14.79 -4.54
N THR A 84 -2.10 13.51 -4.63
CA THR A 84 -0.70 13.06 -4.62
C THR A 84 -0.13 12.95 -6.03
N GLY A 85 1.20 12.83 -6.15
CA GLY A 85 1.86 12.54 -7.43
C GLY A 85 1.44 11.21 -8.08
N ILE A 86 0.87 10.28 -7.32
CA ILE A 86 0.39 8.97 -7.81
C ILE A 86 -0.97 9.09 -8.51
N LYS A 87 -1.82 10.01 -8.05
CA LYS A 87 -3.13 10.40 -8.63
C LYS A 87 -4.26 9.36 -8.58
N ASN A 88 -4.01 8.07 -8.82
CA ASN A 88 -5.08 7.07 -8.90
C ASN A 88 -4.61 5.67 -8.45
N VAL A 89 -5.57 4.76 -8.36
CA VAL A 89 -5.36 3.40 -7.83
C VAL A 89 -4.55 2.56 -8.81
N GLU A 90 -4.76 2.74 -10.12
CA GLU A 90 -4.05 2.02 -11.18
C GLU A 90 -2.55 2.31 -11.14
N ASN A 91 -2.16 3.58 -11.03
CA ASN A 91 -0.78 4.01 -10.90
C ASN A 91 -0.15 3.47 -9.60
N LEU A 92 -0.90 3.50 -8.49
CA LEU A 92 -0.42 2.94 -7.23
C LEU A 92 -0.18 1.42 -7.34
N LEU A 93 -1.09 0.69 -7.98
CA LEU A 93 -0.94 -0.73 -8.23
C LEU A 93 0.28 -1.03 -9.10
N LEU A 94 0.59 -0.19 -10.10
CA LEU A 94 1.79 -0.33 -10.92
C LEU A 94 3.07 -0.20 -10.08
N VAL A 95 3.13 0.83 -9.22
CA VAL A 95 4.25 1.03 -8.28
C VAL A 95 4.38 -0.17 -7.33
N LEU A 96 3.28 -0.63 -6.74
CA LEU A 96 3.27 -1.78 -5.84
C LEU A 96 3.67 -3.09 -6.55
N ALA A 97 3.23 -3.28 -7.80
CA ALA A 97 3.60 -4.43 -8.62
C ALA A 97 5.11 -4.44 -8.90
N TYR A 98 5.68 -3.28 -9.22
CA TYR A 98 7.13 -3.12 -9.35
C TYR A 98 7.85 -3.49 -8.05
N CYS A 99 7.41 -2.95 -6.90
CA CYS A 99 8.02 -3.25 -5.60
C CYS A 99 7.92 -4.74 -5.22
N LYS A 100 6.84 -5.42 -5.59
CA LYS A 100 6.57 -6.83 -5.29
C LYS A 100 7.57 -7.80 -5.93
N HIS A 101 8.35 -7.37 -6.92
CA HIS A 101 9.46 -8.18 -7.47
C HIS A 101 10.56 -8.46 -6.44
N SER A 102 10.65 -7.68 -5.37
CA SER A 102 11.53 -8.00 -4.24
C SER A 102 10.85 -9.01 -3.29
N ASP A 103 11.54 -10.11 -3.03
CA ASP A 103 11.16 -11.13 -2.03
C ASP A 103 11.04 -10.57 -0.59
N LYS A 104 11.72 -9.45 -0.32
CA LYS A 104 11.69 -8.73 0.97
C LYS A 104 10.61 -7.66 1.07
N PHE A 105 9.87 -7.38 -0.01
CA PHE A 105 8.92 -6.27 -0.05
C PHE A 105 7.91 -6.29 1.08
N LEU A 106 7.20 -7.40 1.25
CA LEU A 106 6.17 -7.50 2.31
C LEU A 106 6.76 -7.43 3.72
N LYS A 107 8.04 -7.76 3.89
CA LYS A 107 8.76 -7.67 5.18
C LYS A 107 9.26 -6.26 5.49
N SER A 108 9.27 -5.36 4.51
CA SER A 108 9.90 -4.03 4.60
C SER A 108 8.87 -2.91 4.35
N LEU A 109 7.61 -3.14 4.72
CA LEU A 109 6.52 -2.20 4.46
C LEU A 109 6.54 -1.01 5.42
N HIS A 110 6.94 -1.21 6.67
CA HIS A 110 6.94 -0.16 7.70
C HIS A 110 7.65 1.12 7.21
N GLY A 111 7.00 2.27 7.40
CA GLY A 111 7.48 3.58 6.97
C GLY A 111 7.23 3.91 5.49
N LEU A 112 6.72 2.98 4.65
CA LEU A 112 6.46 3.28 3.24
C LEU A 112 5.14 4.07 3.07
N PRO A 113 5.13 5.17 2.30
CA PRO A 113 3.95 6.00 2.04
C PRO A 113 3.06 5.44 0.90
N LEU A 114 2.84 4.12 0.89
CA LEU A 114 2.13 3.41 -0.20
C LEU A 114 0.86 2.69 0.28
N LEU A 115 0.43 2.95 1.51
CA LEU A 115 -0.79 2.37 2.07
C LEU A 115 -1.99 3.18 1.62
N LEU A 116 -2.85 2.62 0.79
CA LEU A 116 -4.17 3.18 0.50
C LEU A 116 -5.23 2.50 1.35
N THR A 117 -6.02 3.28 2.08
CA THR A 117 -7.16 2.79 2.87
C THR A 117 -8.48 3.00 2.15
N GLN A 118 -9.56 2.34 2.60
CA GLN A 118 -10.87 2.36 1.92
C GLN A 118 -11.53 3.75 1.87
N ASP A 119 -11.11 4.67 2.73
CA ASP A 119 -11.49 6.08 2.70
C ASP A 119 -10.80 6.87 1.56
N GLY A 120 -9.98 6.23 0.73
CA GLY A 120 -9.28 6.86 -0.40
C GLY A 120 -8.04 7.66 -0.02
N MET A 121 -7.58 7.52 1.22
CA MET A 121 -6.41 8.24 1.74
C MET A 121 -5.14 7.39 1.61
N LEU A 122 -4.10 7.99 1.04
CA LEU A 122 -2.74 7.47 1.06
C LEU A 122 -2.11 7.76 2.43
N ARG A 123 -1.42 6.78 2.99
CA ARG A 123 -0.88 6.76 4.34
C ARG A 123 0.49 6.07 4.36
N MET A 124 1.20 6.23 5.47
CA MET A 124 2.35 5.38 5.77
C MET A 124 1.88 4.04 6.35
N PHE A 125 2.56 2.97 5.96
CA PHE A 125 2.50 1.72 6.71
C PHE A 125 3.19 1.88 8.06
N ASP A 126 2.58 1.35 9.10
CA ASP A 126 2.97 1.56 10.49
C ASP A 126 2.73 0.26 11.27
N GLU A 127 3.73 -0.21 12.02
CA GLU A 127 3.63 -1.47 12.77
C GLU A 127 2.94 -1.27 14.12
N GLU A 128 3.02 -0.06 14.66
CA GLU A 128 2.33 0.38 15.86
C GLU A 128 0.84 0.60 15.57
N ASN A 129 0.50 1.00 14.34
CA ASN A 129 -0.88 1.23 13.89
C ASN A 129 -1.28 0.34 12.69
N PRO A 130 -1.33 -0.99 12.83
CA PRO A 130 -1.60 -1.89 11.73
C PRO A 130 -3.04 -1.78 11.23
N VAL A 131 -3.24 -1.97 9.92
CA VAL A 131 -4.55 -1.90 9.26
C VAL A 131 -5.12 -3.28 8.95
N PHE A 132 -6.45 -3.37 8.87
CA PHE A 132 -7.15 -4.61 8.60
C PHE A 132 -7.02 -5.03 7.12
N LEU A 133 -6.63 -6.30 6.91
CA LEU A 133 -6.76 -6.99 5.63
C LEU A 133 -8.00 -7.89 5.68
N THR A 134 -9.02 -7.55 4.89
CA THR A 134 -10.27 -8.32 4.79
C THR A 134 -11.05 -7.92 3.54
N THR A 135 -11.88 -8.83 3.04
CA THR A 135 -12.93 -8.53 2.06
C THR A 135 -14.15 -7.87 2.70
N HIS A 136 -14.39 -8.12 3.99
CA HIS A 136 -15.62 -7.77 4.73
C HIS A 136 -15.60 -6.36 5.36
N HIS A 137 -14.90 -5.41 4.74
CA HIS A 137 -14.77 -4.03 5.24
C HIS A 137 -16.12 -3.26 5.28
N THR A 138 -17.11 -3.69 4.48
CA THR A 138 -18.47 -3.12 4.43
C THR A 138 -19.26 -3.34 5.73
N LEU A 139 -18.83 -4.28 6.59
CA LEU A 139 -19.44 -4.50 7.91
C LEU A 139 -19.24 -3.31 8.86
N THR A 140 -18.22 -2.49 8.65
CA THR A 140 -17.93 -1.32 9.50
C THR A 140 -17.67 -0.08 8.65
N PRO A 141 -18.68 0.43 7.93
CA PRO A 141 -18.49 1.46 6.91
C PRO A 141 -17.96 2.78 7.48
N ARG A 142 -18.22 3.08 8.76
CA ARG A 142 -17.70 4.29 9.43
C ARG A 142 -16.24 4.18 9.85
N ASN A 143 -15.61 3.02 9.63
CA ASN A 143 -14.22 2.75 9.97
C ASN A 143 -13.33 2.51 8.75
N ALA A 144 -13.72 3.01 7.56
CA ALA A 144 -13.01 2.80 6.30
C ALA A 144 -11.49 3.09 6.34
N SER A 145 -11.05 4.07 7.15
CA SER A 145 -9.64 4.40 7.32
C SER A 145 -8.79 3.29 7.97
N LEU A 146 -9.42 2.27 8.58
CA LEU A 146 -8.74 1.15 9.22
C LEU A 146 -8.52 -0.04 8.27
N PHE A 147 -9.07 0.01 7.06
CA PHE A 147 -9.07 -1.12 6.12
C PHE A 147 -8.26 -0.78 4.88
N VAL A 148 -7.44 -1.71 4.43
CA VAL A 148 -6.73 -1.57 3.14
C VAL A 148 -7.75 -1.51 2.00
N HIS A 149 -7.50 -0.64 1.04
CA HIS A 149 -8.33 -0.48 -0.14
C HIS A 149 -8.47 -1.81 -0.90
N ARG A 150 -9.71 -2.17 -1.29
CA ARG A 150 -10.05 -3.51 -1.82
C ARG A 150 -9.17 -3.96 -2.98
N ASN A 151 -8.82 -3.07 -3.90
CA ASN A 151 -8.00 -3.42 -5.06
C ASN A 151 -6.58 -3.81 -4.64
N LEU A 152 -6.00 -3.10 -3.66
CA LEU A 152 -4.67 -3.41 -3.14
C LEU A 152 -4.68 -4.72 -2.37
N PHE A 153 -5.71 -4.96 -1.56
CA PHE A 153 -5.92 -6.25 -0.89
C PHE A 153 -5.95 -7.40 -1.92
N ASN A 154 -6.84 -7.32 -2.91
CA ASN A 154 -7.05 -8.40 -3.89
C ASN A 154 -5.82 -8.69 -4.76
N ILE A 155 -5.07 -7.66 -5.16
CA ILE A 155 -3.99 -7.81 -6.16
C ILE A 155 -2.61 -7.99 -5.48
N VAL A 156 -2.35 -7.24 -4.42
CA VAL A 156 -1.00 -7.11 -3.85
C VAL A 156 -0.88 -7.84 -2.53
N PHE A 157 -1.80 -7.60 -1.60
CA PHE A 157 -1.63 -7.91 -0.18
C PHE A 157 -2.44 -9.10 0.36
N TYR A 158 -3.11 -9.89 -0.49
CA TYR A 158 -3.97 -11.01 -0.04
C TYR A 158 -3.23 -12.04 0.85
N GLU A 159 -1.92 -12.22 0.69
CA GLU A 159 -1.09 -13.10 1.54
C GLU A 159 -0.23 -12.37 2.58
N ALA A 160 -0.39 -11.05 2.72
CA ALA A 160 0.54 -10.24 3.49
C ALA A 160 0.37 -10.40 5.02
N LEU A 161 -0.77 -10.93 5.50
CA LEU A 161 -1.04 -11.15 6.92
C LEU A 161 0.03 -11.99 7.64
N SER A 162 0.62 -12.98 6.96
CA SER A 162 1.66 -13.83 7.55
C SER A 162 3.08 -13.32 7.29
N LYS A 163 3.22 -12.23 6.53
CA LYS A 163 4.51 -11.73 6.01
C LYS A 163 4.88 -10.35 6.54
N SER A 164 3.96 -9.63 7.19
CA SER A 164 4.16 -8.25 7.64
C SER A 164 3.35 -7.93 8.90
N ASN A 165 3.93 -7.13 9.80
CA ASN A 165 3.29 -6.72 11.06
C ASN A 165 2.41 -5.46 10.90
N VAL A 166 2.52 -4.74 9.78
CA VAL A 166 1.69 -3.55 9.49
C VAL A 166 0.24 -3.91 9.15
N PHE A 167 -0.08 -5.20 9.11
CA PHE A 167 -1.41 -5.73 8.84
C PHE A 167 -1.92 -6.56 10.00
N LYS A 168 -3.24 -6.53 10.20
CA LYS A 168 -3.94 -7.38 11.18
C LYS A 168 -5.20 -7.99 10.59
N ARG A 169 -5.62 -9.11 11.18
CA ARG A 169 -6.84 -9.82 10.79
C ARG A 169 -8.06 -9.06 11.29
N PHE A 170 -9.11 -9.01 10.47
CA PHE A 170 -10.44 -8.59 10.90
C PHE A 170 -11.24 -9.83 11.33
N ASP A 171 -11.27 -10.11 12.62
CA ASP A 171 -12.01 -11.22 13.21
C ASP A 171 -13.25 -10.74 13.98
N ILE A 172 -13.99 -11.68 14.59
CA ILE A 172 -15.21 -11.38 15.34
C ILE A 172 -14.94 -10.41 16.50
N ALA A 173 -13.80 -10.54 17.18
CA ALA A 173 -13.45 -9.66 18.30
C ALA A 173 -13.17 -8.23 17.81
N ALA A 174 -12.42 -8.08 16.71
CA ALA A 174 -12.20 -6.80 16.06
C ALA A 174 -13.50 -6.17 15.56
N PHE A 175 -14.37 -6.96 14.94
CA PHE A 175 -15.69 -6.52 14.50
C PHE A 175 -16.53 -6.02 15.69
N ALA A 176 -16.66 -6.82 16.75
CA ALA A 176 -17.41 -6.44 17.95
C ALA A 176 -16.89 -5.14 18.59
N LYS A 177 -15.58 -4.91 18.56
CA LYS A 177 -14.96 -3.67 19.05
C LYS A 177 -15.29 -2.44 18.19
N LEU A 178 -15.43 -2.61 16.87
CA LEU A 178 -15.79 -1.52 15.96
C LEU A 178 -17.30 -1.30 15.83
N LEU A 179 -18.10 -2.31 16.18
CA LEU A 179 -19.55 -2.31 16.00
C LEU A 179 -20.25 -1.08 16.62
N PRO A 180 -19.96 -0.65 17.86
CA PRO A 180 -20.65 0.50 18.45
C PRO A 180 -20.55 1.78 17.64
N ASN A 181 -19.43 2.01 16.94
CA ASN A 181 -19.27 3.21 16.10
C ASN A 181 -20.14 3.19 14.86
N ASN A 182 -20.54 2.00 14.40
CA ASN A 182 -21.31 1.81 13.18
C ASN A 182 -22.81 1.86 13.44
N LEU A 183 -23.26 1.40 14.61
CA LEU A 183 -24.68 1.41 14.97
C LEU A 183 -25.21 2.83 15.24
N GLU A 184 -26.51 3.01 15.03
CA GLU A 184 -27.22 4.16 15.56
C GLU A 184 -27.18 4.15 17.09
N ARG A 185 -27.16 5.37 17.68
CA ARG A 185 -27.08 5.54 19.14
C ARG A 185 -28.11 4.69 19.87
N LYS A 186 -29.36 4.60 19.37
CA LYS A 186 -30.46 3.87 20.03
C LYS A 186 -30.07 2.42 20.39
N TYR A 187 -29.29 1.75 19.55
CA TYR A 187 -28.85 0.36 19.76
C TYR A 187 -27.67 0.20 20.74
N ASN A 188 -27.08 1.30 21.22
CA ASN A 188 -25.90 1.30 22.11
C ASN A 188 -26.18 1.85 23.52
N VAL A 189 -27.39 2.31 23.84
CA VAL A 189 -27.65 3.06 25.09
C VAL A 189 -28.24 2.21 26.21
N SER A 190 -28.84 1.07 25.90
CA SER A 190 -29.66 0.32 26.85
C SER A 190 -29.49 -1.19 26.70
N ASP A 191 -29.53 -1.89 27.84
CA ASP A 191 -29.66 -3.35 27.90
C ASP A 191 -31.12 -3.80 27.68
N GLU A 192 -32.05 -2.86 27.50
CA GLU A 192 -33.44 -3.17 27.16
C GLU A 192 -33.56 -3.73 25.73
N PHE A 193 -34.57 -4.57 25.54
CA PHE A 193 -34.92 -5.07 24.22
C PHE A 193 -35.33 -3.90 23.31
N ILE A 194 -34.61 -3.75 22.20
CA ILE A 194 -34.91 -2.75 21.17
C ILE A 194 -35.38 -3.49 19.93
N GLU A 195 -36.57 -3.13 19.43
CA GLU A 195 -37.08 -3.65 18.16
C GLU A 195 -36.18 -3.18 17.01
N TRP A 196 -35.71 -4.12 16.21
CA TRP A 196 -34.91 -3.83 15.04
C TRP A 196 -35.80 -3.40 13.87
N ASP A 197 -35.45 -2.28 13.23
CA ASP A 197 -36.09 -1.83 11.98
C ASP A 197 -35.20 -2.15 10.77
N PRO A 198 -35.48 -3.25 10.04
CA PRO A 198 -34.66 -3.69 8.92
C PRO A 198 -34.87 -2.91 7.62
N ILE A 199 -35.95 -2.12 7.50
CA ILE A 199 -36.45 -1.58 6.23
C ILE A 199 -36.08 -0.10 6.06
N SER A 200 -35.38 0.53 7.00
CA SER A 200 -34.97 1.93 6.84
C SER A 200 -34.31 2.18 5.48
N ASP A 201 -34.90 3.08 4.71
CA ASP A 201 -34.42 3.51 3.38
C ASP A 201 -33.15 4.36 3.47
N ASN A 202 -32.75 4.78 4.68
CA ASN A 202 -31.55 5.57 4.90
C ASN A 202 -30.33 4.65 5.06
N LYS A 203 -29.40 4.68 4.09
CA LYS A 203 -28.15 3.91 4.12
C LYS A 203 -27.27 4.15 5.36
N ASN A 204 -27.50 5.25 6.09
CA ASN A 204 -26.75 5.59 7.31
C ASN A 204 -27.38 5.04 8.60
N ASP A 205 -28.60 4.51 8.52
CA ASP A 205 -29.34 3.90 9.62
C ASP A 205 -28.90 2.44 9.74
N LEU A 206 -27.92 2.22 10.60
CA LEU A 206 -27.34 0.92 10.87
C LEU A 206 -27.79 0.44 12.26
N PRO A 207 -28.20 -0.84 12.39
CA PRO A 207 -28.11 -1.89 11.38
C PRO A 207 -29.35 -1.93 10.48
N SER A 208 -29.17 -2.09 9.16
CA SER A 208 -30.25 -2.33 8.20
C SER A 208 -30.15 -3.72 7.58
N ARG A 209 -31.23 -4.20 6.94
CA ARG A 209 -31.17 -5.46 6.19
C ARG A 209 -30.09 -5.41 5.11
N GLY A 210 -30.00 -4.30 4.37
CA GLY A 210 -28.96 -4.12 3.35
C GLY A 210 -27.56 -4.31 3.94
N TRP A 211 -27.26 -3.65 5.04
CA TRP A 211 -25.95 -3.75 5.70
C TRP A 211 -25.54 -5.18 6.09
N LEU A 212 -26.46 -6.00 6.59
CA LEU A 212 -26.15 -7.38 7.00
C LEU A 212 -25.94 -8.33 5.81
N PHE A 213 -26.55 -8.06 4.67
CA PHE A 213 -26.54 -8.95 3.50
C PHE A 213 -25.67 -8.44 2.35
N ASP A 214 -25.14 -7.21 2.41
CA ASP A 214 -24.23 -6.61 1.41
C ASP A 214 -22.74 -6.93 1.71
N VAL A 215 -22.51 -8.17 2.19
CA VAL A 215 -21.23 -8.68 2.70
C VAL A 215 -20.58 -9.63 1.71
#